data_AF-A0A2V1C0V2-F1
#
_entry.id   AF-A0A2V1C0V2-F1
#
_cell.length_a   1.000
_cell.length_b   1.000
_cell.length_c   1.000
_cell.angle_alpha   90.00
_cell.angle_beta   90.00
_cell.angle_gamma   90.00
#
_symmetry.space_group_name_H-M   'P 1'
#
loop_
_entity.id
_entity.type
_entity.pdbx_description
1 polymer ?
#
loop_
_entity_poly.entity_id
_entity_poly.type
_entity_poly.pdbx_seq_one_letter_code
_entity_poly.pdbx_strand_id
1 'polypeptide(L)'
;MPGKVSIVAALVGAVVVSAQATNITCDTSLLNTTSSTYYVASANKTVYDIAIEVNRGICDIGRANLMVDVSVIPNVGQTFIIPGEVCSPDWTSCIIDGPGTNDCLMGGPRLYYTLNGDTMWKIAGRLNMTLESINSGVEVGANDTLSAGQFVKVPLCFPSACDIEPYSFTAGVYKDLADEYGSTVAQIQMLSPTYNYSSYALDGRSPPSISLAKNCRLLASNYTILS
;
A
#
# COMPACT_ATOMS: atom_id res chain seq x y z
N MET A 1 59.66 34.22 -41.37
CA MET A 1 60.02 32.78 -41.33
C MET A 1 60.99 32.60 -40.17
N PRO A 2 60.90 31.59 -39.28
CA PRO A 2 59.97 30.46 -39.08
C PRO A 2 59.03 30.74 -37.87
N GLY A 3 58.18 29.88 -37.33
CA GLY A 3 57.81 28.48 -37.58
C GLY A 3 56.48 28.18 -36.86
N LYS A 4 55.62 27.36 -37.49
CA LYS A 4 54.30 26.97 -36.97
C LYS A 4 54.47 25.91 -35.86
N VAL A 5 53.89 26.15 -34.70
CA VAL A 5 53.71 25.13 -33.65
C VAL A 5 52.44 24.34 -33.97
N SER A 6 52.61 23.04 -34.25
CA SER A 6 51.51 22.11 -34.51
C SER A 6 51.11 21.47 -33.18
N ILE A 7 49.93 21.79 -32.67
CA ILE A 7 49.36 21.13 -31.48
C ILE A 7 48.77 19.80 -31.95
N VAL A 8 49.35 18.69 -31.49
CA VAL A 8 48.81 17.35 -31.69
C VAL A 8 47.74 17.13 -30.62
N ALA A 9 46.47 17.12 -31.01
CA ALA A 9 45.38 16.72 -30.15
C ALA A 9 45.31 15.19 -30.09
N ALA A 10 45.56 14.60 -28.92
CA ALA A 10 45.36 13.17 -28.68
C ALA A 10 43.86 12.89 -28.51
N LEU A 11 43.27 12.14 -29.44
CA LEU A 11 41.92 11.59 -29.31
C LEU A 11 41.95 10.45 -28.29
N VAL A 12 41.39 10.68 -27.09
CA VAL A 12 41.08 9.62 -26.13
C VAL A 12 39.78 8.97 -26.61
N GLY A 13 39.90 7.75 -27.16
CA GLY A 13 38.73 6.93 -27.49
C GLY A 13 38.04 6.46 -26.22
N ALA A 14 36.81 6.92 -25.97
CA ALA A 14 35.97 6.39 -24.91
C ALA A 14 35.44 5.01 -25.33
N VAL A 15 35.93 3.95 -24.67
CA VAL A 15 35.33 2.62 -24.80
C VAL A 15 34.03 2.62 -24.02
N VAL A 16 32.91 2.61 -24.75
CA VAL A 16 31.57 2.45 -24.17
C VAL A 16 31.40 0.95 -23.88
N VAL A 17 31.56 0.55 -22.62
CA VAL A 17 31.21 -0.81 -22.19
C VAL A 17 29.70 -0.84 -21.99
N SER A 18 28.96 -1.36 -22.95
CA SER A 18 27.54 -1.68 -22.76
C SER A 18 27.43 -2.86 -21.81
N ALA A 19 26.93 -2.63 -20.60
CA ALA A 19 26.53 -3.71 -19.69
C ALA A 19 25.36 -4.46 -20.35
N GLN A 20 25.60 -5.68 -20.81
CA GLN A 20 24.54 -6.57 -21.25
C GLN A 20 23.81 -7.06 -20.00
N ALA A 21 22.56 -6.63 -19.81
CA ALA A 21 21.68 -7.22 -18.83
C ALA A 21 21.43 -8.67 -19.22
N THR A 22 21.95 -9.62 -18.44
CA THR A 22 21.60 -11.02 -18.57
C THR A 22 20.13 -11.17 -18.21
N ASN A 23 19.27 -11.35 -19.19
CA ASN A 23 17.91 -11.83 -18.97
C ASN A 23 18.01 -13.24 -18.37
N ILE A 24 17.99 -13.33 -17.05
CA ILE A 24 17.68 -14.60 -16.38
C ILE A 24 16.22 -14.86 -16.69
N THR A 25 15.97 -15.66 -17.73
CA THR A 25 14.67 -16.30 -17.93
C THR A 25 14.46 -17.23 -16.75
N CYS A 26 13.58 -16.84 -15.84
CA CYS A 26 13.12 -17.71 -14.77
C CYS A 26 12.46 -18.95 -15.39
N ASP A 27 12.84 -20.13 -14.90
CA ASP A 27 12.23 -21.39 -15.29
C ASP A 27 11.06 -21.71 -14.34
N THR A 28 9.84 -21.56 -14.83
CA THR A 28 8.63 -21.82 -14.04
C THR A 28 8.51 -23.26 -13.57
N SER A 29 9.20 -24.22 -14.20
CA SER A 29 9.15 -25.64 -13.81
C SER A 29 9.94 -25.94 -12.52
N LEU A 30 10.83 -25.03 -12.12
CA LEU A 30 11.64 -25.16 -10.91
C LEU A 30 11.03 -24.43 -9.70
N LEU A 31 9.95 -23.67 -9.90
CA LEU A 31 9.30 -22.91 -8.84
C LEU A 31 8.56 -23.84 -7.88
N ASN A 32 8.72 -23.59 -6.57
CA ASN A 32 7.85 -24.21 -5.58
C ASN A 32 6.47 -23.51 -5.56
N THR A 33 5.52 -24.02 -6.33
CA THR A 33 4.16 -23.46 -6.43
C THR A 33 3.24 -23.83 -5.25
N THR A 34 3.78 -24.48 -4.21
CA THR A 34 2.99 -24.89 -3.04
C THR A 34 2.83 -23.73 -2.07
N SER A 35 1.59 -23.40 -1.72
CA SER A 35 1.32 -22.46 -0.64
C SER A 35 1.62 -23.07 0.72
N SER A 36 2.14 -22.26 1.63
CA SER A 36 2.39 -22.64 3.03
C SER A 36 1.82 -21.59 3.98
N THR A 37 2.11 -21.73 5.27
CA THR A 37 1.69 -20.75 6.28
C THR A 37 2.88 -20.23 7.08
N TYR A 38 2.76 -19.01 7.58
CA TYR A 38 3.74 -18.36 8.46
C TYR A 38 3.08 -17.92 9.76
N TYR A 39 3.62 -18.35 10.89
CA TYR A 39 3.13 -18.00 12.22
C TYR A 39 3.93 -16.86 12.85
N VAL A 40 3.25 -15.79 13.25
CA VAL A 40 3.88 -14.61 13.86
C VAL A 40 4.14 -14.86 15.35
N ALA A 41 5.38 -15.24 15.67
CA ALA A 41 5.78 -15.62 17.04
C ALA A 41 6.23 -14.45 17.93
N SER A 42 6.56 -13.29 17.35
CA SER A 42 7.10 -12.14 18.07
C SER A 42 6.39 -10.84 17.69
N ALA A 43 6.36 -9.89 18.63
CA ALA A 43 5.80 -8.56 18.40
C ALA A 43 6.64 -7.78 17.38
N ASN A 44 6.03 -6.77 16.76
CA ASN A 44 6.63 -5.86 15.77
C ASN A 44 7.14 -6.53 14.48
N LYS A 45 6.83 -7.81 14.27
CA LYS A 45 7.12 -8.50 13.02
C LYS A 45 6.33 -7.86 11.88
N THR A 46 6.98 -7.35 10.84
CA THR A 46 6.30 -6.72 9.70
C THR A 46 6.06 -7.71 8.55
N VAL A 47 5.12 -7.41 7.65
CA VAL A 47 4.93 -8.21 6.42
C VAL A 47 6.17 -8.16 5.53
N TYR A 48 6.91 -7.05 5.53
CA TYR A 48 8.18 -6.93 4.82
C TYR A 48 9.24 -7.90 5.36
N ASP A 49 9.36 -8.04 6.69
CA ASP A 49 10.27 -9.02 7.30
C ASP A 49 9.87 -10.44 6.93
N ILE A 50 8.56 -10.74 6.91
CA ILE A 50 8.03 -12.05 6.50
C ILE A 50 8.39 -12.32 5.03
N ALA A 51 8.15 -11.35 4.15
CA ALA A 51 8.43 -11.42 2.72
C ALA A 51 9.90 -11.74 2.43
N ILE A 52 10.83 -11.09 3.14
CA ILE A 52 12.27 -11.37 3.04
C ILE A 52 12.58 -12.80 3.52
N GLU A 53 12.10 -13.21 4.68
CA GLU A 53 12.41 -14.53 5.26
C GLU A 53 11.93 -15.69 4.40
N VAL A 54 10.77 -15.54 3.77
CA VAL A 54 10.18 -16.58 2.92
C VAL A 54 10.49 -16.39 1.43
N ASN A 55 11.26 -15.36 1.07
CA ASN A 55 11.60 -14.99 -0.31
C ASN A 55 10.35 -14.92 -1.21
N ARG A 56 9.39 -14.07 -0.84
CA ARG A 56 8.17 -13.77 -1.62
C ARG A 56 7.97 -12.27 -1.75
N GLY A 57 7.25 -11.83 -2.77
CA GLY A 57 6.87 -10.43 -2.89
C GLY A 57 5.94 -10.01 -1.75
N ILE A 58 6.17 -8.84 -1.17
CA ILE A 58 5.31 -8.31 -0.10
C ILE A 58 3.85 -8.17 -0.56
N CYS A 59 3.63 -7.78 -1.82
CA CYS A 59 2.30 -7.63 -2.38
C CYS A 59 1.67 -8.98 -2.75
N ASP A 60 2.47 -9.98 -3.10
CA ASP A 60 1.99 -11.35 -3.27
C ASP A 60 1.44 -11.89 -1.94
N ILE A 61 2.16 -11.68 -0.83
CA ILE A 61 1.68 -12.02 0.52
C ILE A 61 0.44 -11.20 0.86
N GLY A 62 0.46 -9.89 0.63
CA GLY A 62 -0.68 -9.01 0.91
C GLY A 62 -1.97 -9.49 0.24
N ARG A 63 -1.90 -9.83 -1.06
CA ARG A 63 -3.05 -10.31 -1.84
C ARG A 63 -3.49 -11.71 -1.44
N ALA A 64 -2.56 -12.60 -1.13
CA ALA A 64 -2.89 -13.94 -0.63
C ALA A 64 -3.66 -13.91 0.70
N ASN A 65 -3.52 -12.83 1.48
CA ASN A 65 -4.16 -12.66 2.78
C ASN A 65 -5.27 -11.60 2.77
N LEU A 66 -5.69 -11.12 1.59
CA LEU A 66 -6.72 -10.07 1.47
C LEU A 66 -6.48 -8.87 2.38
N MET A 67 -5.23 -8.39 2.47
CA MET A 67 -4.88 -7.36 3.44
C MET A 67 -5.52 -6.01 3.13
N VAL A 68 -5.81 -5.23 4.18
CA VAL A 68 -6.12 -3.80 4.06
C VAL A 68 -4.91 -3.07 3.46
N ASP A 69 -3.74 -3.27 4.06
CA ASP A 69 -2.47 -2.68 3.64
C ASP A 69 -1.35 -3.52 4.25
N VAL A 70 -0.31 -3.82 3.47
CA VAL A 70 0.87 -4.57 3.90
C VAL A 70 1.68 -3.85 4.98
N SER A 71 1.45 -2.56 5.20
CA SER A 71 2.09 -1.77 6.26
C SER A 71 1.44 -1.92 7.65
N VAL A 72 0.26 -2.57 7.74
CA VAL A 72 -0.39 -2.91 9.02
C VAL A 72 0.45 -3.98 9.71
N ILE A 73 0.87 -3.71 10.95
CA ILE A 73 1.74 -4.63 11.69
C ILE A 73 0.91 -5.84 12.19
N PRO A 74 1.29 -7.08 11.81
CA PRO A 74 0.71 -8.29 12.37
C PRO A 74 0.74 -8.33 13.91
N ASN A 75 -0.32 -8.87 14.50
CA ASN A 75 -0.32 -9.23 15.91
C ASN A 75 0.38 -10.56 16.14
N VAL A 76 0.94 -10.75 17.34
CA VAL A 76 1.45 -12.06 17.77
C VAL A 76 0.34 -13.10 17.73
N GLY A 77 0.66 -14.30 17.27
CA GLY A 77 -0.28 -15.40 17.14
C GLY A 77 -1.02 -15.47 15.80
N GLN A 78 -0.84 -14.47 14.93
CA GLN A 78 -1.46 -14.46 13.61
C GLN A 78 -0.76 -15.45 12.67
N THR A 79 -1.53 -16.00 11.73
CA THR A 79 -1.05 -16.91 10.70
C THR A 79 -1.34 -16.32 9.33
N PHE A 80 -0.32 -16.23 8.49
CA PHE A 80 -0.40 -15.71 7.13
C PHE A 80 -0.27 -16.85 6.12
N ILE A 81 -1.00 -16.76 5.02
CA ILE A 81 -0.80 -17.56 3.82
C ILE A 81 0.47 -17.06 3.14
N ILE A 82 1.40 -17.98 2.86
CA ILE A 82 2.57 -17.71 2.03
C ILE A 82 2.30 -18.33 0.66
N PRO A 83 2.17 -17.52 -0.40
CA PRO A 83 1.89 -18.04 -1.74
C PRO A 83 3.08 -18.85 -2.26
N GLY A 84 2.81 -19.68 -3.27
CA GLY A 84 3.85 -20.33 -4.06
C GLY A 84 4.79 -19.33 -4.75
N GLU A 85 5.94 -19.81 -5.19
CA GLU A 85 6.92 -19.00 -5.92
C GLU A 85 6.38 -18.55 -7.28
N VAL A 86 6.79 -17.34 -7.65
CA VAL A 86 6.55 -16.74 -8.96
C VAL A 86 7.86 -16.20 -9.51
N CYS A 87 7.97 -16.14 -10.83
CA CYS A 87 9.19 -15.65 -11.48
C CYS A 87 9.46 -14.16 -11.24
N SER A 88 8.41 -13.38 -10.99
CA SER A 88 8.51 -11.94 -10.75
C SER A 88 7.70 -11.61 -9.49
N PRO A 89 8.28 -11.82 -8.30
CA PRO A 89 7.61 -11.47 -7.06
C PRO A 89 7.33 -9.97 -7.00
N ASP A 90 6.13 -9.60 -6.57
CA ASP A 90 5.71 -8.21 -6.50
C ASP A 90 6.05 -7.58 -5.15
N TRP A 91 7.01 -6.67 -5.19
CA TRP A 91 7.52 -5.98 -4.01
C TRP A 91 6.93 -4.60 -3.78
N THR A 92 6.17 -4.03 -4.73
CA THR A 92 5.94 -2.58 -4.73
C THR A 92 4.54 -2.14 -5.14
N SER A 93 3.82 -2.89 -5.98
CA SER A 93 2.63 -2.32 -6.64
C SER A 93 1.48 -1.99 -5.68
N CYS A 94 1.42 -2.66 -4.54
CA CYS A 94 0.43 -2.45 -3.50
C CYS A 94 0.90 -1.51 -2.37
N ILE A 95 2.16 -1.06 -2.40
CA ILE A 95 2.73 -0.21 -1.35
C ILE A 95 2.20 1.22 -1.52
N ILE A 96 1.77 1.79 -0.41
CA ILE A 96 1.34 3.20 -0.33
C ILE A 96 2.53 4.01 0.18
N ASP A 97 3.24 4.64 -0.75
CA ASP A 97 4.49 5.36 -0.46
C ASP A 97 4.24 6.82 -0.04
N GLY A 98 3.57 6.97 1.11
CA GLY A 98 3.42 8.25 1.80
C GLY A 98 2.17 9.07 1.45
N PRO A 99 2.09 10.31 2.00
CA PRO A 99 0.96 11.21 1.88
C PRO A 99 0.59 11.51 0.43
N GLY A 100 -0.70 11.72 0.21
CA GLY A 100 -1.21 12.22 -1.05
C GLY A 100 -1.19 13.74 -1.12
N THR A 101 -1.97 14.27 -2.05
CA THR A 101 -2.02 15.70 -2.39
C THR A 101 -3.38 16.34 -2.11
N ASN A 102 -4.40 15.56 -1.71
CA ASN A 102 -5.73 16.11 -1.46
C ASN A 102 -5.83 16.77 -0.09
N ASP A 103 -6.58 17.86 -0.01
CA ASP A 103 -6.79 18.58 1.25
C ASP A 103 -8.01 18.13 2.04
N CYS A 104 -8.89 17.36 1.41
CA CYS A 104 -10.10 16.83 2.02
C CYS A 104 -10.48 15.49 1.36
N LEU A 105 -11.22 14.67 2.09
CA LEU A 105 -11.74 13.41 1.59
C LEU A 105 -13.11 13.61 0.93
N MET A 106 -13.29 13.09 -0.28
CA MET A 106 -14.58 13.13 -0.98
C MET A 106 -15.52 12.05 -0.45
N GLY A 107 -16.78 12.39 -0.15
CA GLY A 107 -17.85 11.51 0.30
C GLY A 107 -17.76 11.05 1.76
N GLY A 108 -16.54 10.93 2.31
CA GLY A 108 -16.29 10.40 3.65
C GLY A 108 -15.89 8.93 3.64
N PRO A 109 -15.95 8.22 4.79
CA PRO A 109 -16.41 8.68 6.11
C PRO A 109 -15.51 9.71 6.82
N ARG A 110 -15.98 10.28 7.95
CA ARG A 110 -15.34 11.37 8.72
C ARG A 110 -14.27 10.91 9.72
N LEU A 111 -14.35 9.65 10.18
CA LEU A 111 -13.56 9.13 11.28
C LEU A 111 -12.70 7.96 10.83
N TYR A 112 -11.39 8.15 10.89
CA TYR A 112 -10.40 7.12 10.60
C TYR A 112 -10.09 6.33 11.87
N TYR A 113 -10.22 5.00 11.83
CA TYR A 113 -9.90 4.12 12.95
C TYR A 113 -8.45 3.65 12.85
N THR A 114 -7.61 3.94 13.84
CA THR A 114 -6.17 3.63 13.80
C THR A 114 -5.90 2.13 13.84
N LEU A 115 -5.07 1.66 12.92
CA LEU A 115 -4.60 0.28 12.85
C LEU A 115 -3.25 0.12 13.54
N ASN A 116 -2.82 -1.14 13.73
CA ASN A 116 -1.54 -1.43 14.37
C ASN A 116 -0.36 -0.95 13.51
N GLY A 117 0.53 -0.17 14.12
CA GLY A 117 1.67 0.44 13.45
C GLY A 117 1.35 1.69 12.63
N ASP A 118 0.15 2.26 12.79
CA ASP A 118 -0.21 3.51 12.15
C ASP A 118 0.63 4.68 12.65
N THR A 119 0.96 5.56 11.72
CA THR A 119 1.51 6.89 11.95
C THR A 119 0.70 7.88 11.13
N MET A 120 0.79 9.18 11.41
CA MET A 120 0.07 10.16 10.59
C MET A 120 0.51 10.09 9.11
N TRP A 121 1.78 9.78 8.84
CA TRP A 121 2.30 9.53 7.48
C TRP A 121 1.57 8.41 6.75
N LYS A 122 1.38 7.25 7.40
CA LYS A 122 0.66 6.12 6.81
C LYS A 122 -0.83 6.42 6.63
N ILE A 123 -1.44 7.08 7.61
CA ILE A 123 -2.85 7.47 7.54
C ILE A 123 -3.09 8.43 6.38
N ALA A 124 -2.24 9.45 6.21
CA ALA A 124 -2.26 10.38 5.09
C ALA A 124 -2.17 9.66 3.74
N GLY A 125 -1.26 8.68 3.63
CA GLY A 125 -1.13 7.89 2.41
C GLY A 125 -2.38 7.08 2.09
N ARG A 126 -2.96 6.38 3.07
CA ARG A 126 -4.19 5.59 2.84
C ARG A 126 -5.39 6.47 2.49
N LEU A 127 -5.43 7.70 3.00
CA LEU A 127 -6.43 8.70 2.67
C LEU A 127 -6.14 9.41 1.33
N ASN A 128 -4.95 9.24 0.76
CA ASN A 128 -4.43 10.06 -0.34
C ASN A 128 -4.56 11.57 -0.05
N MET A 129 -4.21 11.98 1.17
CA MET A 129 -4.30 13.36 1.65
C MET A 129 -2.94 13.89 2.10
N THR A 130 -2.80 15.21 2.16
CA THR A 130 -1.61 15.83 2.74
C THR A 130 -1.56 15.58 4.26
N LEU A 131 -0.34 15.55 4.81
CA LEU A 131 -0.17 15.50 6.27
C LEU A 131 -0.78 16.71 6.97
N GLU A 132 -0.64 17.90 6.38
CA GLU A 132 -1.12 19.15 6.95
C GLU A 132 -2.63 19.09 7.18
N SER A 133 -3.38 18.60 6.19
CA SER A 133 -4.84 18.52 6.26
C SER A 133 -5.34 17.58 7.35
N ILE A 134 -4.65 16.45 7.59
CA ILE A 134 -5.10 15.49 8.60
C ILE A 134 -4.53 15.75 10.00
N ASN A 135 -3.46 16.55 10.11
CA ASN A 135 -2.81 16.86 11.38
C ASN A 135 -3.33 18.17 12.02
N SER A 136 -4.37 18.80 11.44
CA SER A 136 -4.89 20.08 11.93
C SER A 136 -5.48 19.94 13.35
N GLY A 137 -4.68 20.29 14.36
CA GLY A 137 -5.08 20.30 15.78
C GLY A 137 -4.59 19.13 16.63
N VAL A 138 -3.66 18.31 16.12
CA VAL A 138 -3.03 17.21 16.88
C VAL A 138 -1.51 17.41 16.94
N GLU A 139 -0.93 17.51 18.14
CA GLU A 139 0.52 17.61 18.34
C GLU A 139 1.18 16.21 18.31
N VAL A 140 1.07 15.51 17.19
CA VAL A 140 1.74 14.21 16.99
C VAL A 140 2.69 14.33 15.79
N GLY A 141 3.92 13.83 15.94
CA GLY A 141 4.88 13.79 14.86
C GLY A 141 4.43 12.87 13.73
N ALA A 142 4.75 13.20 12.49
CA ALA A 142 4.28 12.45 11.31
C ALA A 142 4.61 10.95 11.36
N ASN A 143 5.72 10.59 12.01
CA ASN A 143 6.24 9.23 12.11
C ASN A 143 6.05 8.61 13.51
N ASP A 144 5.42 9.31 14.45
CA ASP A 144 5.14 8.77 15.76
C ASP A 144 4.06 7.68 15.62
N THR A 145 4.31 6.53 16.23
CA THR A 145 3.35 5.42 16.21
C THR A 145 2.16 5.77 17.10
N LEU A 146 0.96 5.66 16.53
CA LEU A 146 -0.30 5.86 17.21
C LEU A 146 -0.76 4.56 17.87
N SER A 147 -1.48 4.69 18.99
CA SER A 147 -2.17 3.55 19.58
C SER A 147 -3.26 3.07 18.62
N ALA A 148 -3.34 1.76 18.39
CA ALA A 148 -4.42 1.17 17.62
C ALA A 148 -5.77 1.35 18.33
N GLY A 149 -6.83 1.49 17.54
CA GLY A 149 -8.20 1.57 18.02
C GLY A 149 -8.69 2.95 18.45
N GLN A 150 -7.96 4.01 18.08
CA GLN A 150 -8.35 5.40 18.28
C GLN A 150 -9.02 5.96 17.01
N PHE A 151 -9.69 7.10 17.14
CA PHE A 151 -10.28 7.81 16.01
C PHE A 151 -9.50 9.08 15.67
N VAL A 152 -9.11 9.21 14.40
CA VAL A 152 -8.55 10.43 13.81
C VAL A 152 -9.63 11.13 12.98
N LYS A 153 -9.72 12.45 13.16
CA LYS A 153 -10.66 13.28 12.41
C LYS A 153 -10.09 13.58 11.02
N VAL A 154 -10.80 13.16 9.97
CA VAL A 154 -10.50 13.48 8.56
C VAL A 154 -11.37 14.63 8.03
N PRO A 155 -10.83 15.73 7.47
CA PRO A 155 -11.65 16.78 6.86
C PRO A 155 -12.31 16.31 5.55
N LEU A 156 -13.54 16.77 5.28
CA LEU A 156 -14.34 16.30 4.14
C LEU A 156 -14.60 17.41 3.11
N CYS A 157 -14.62 17.05 1.83
CA CYS A 157 -15.01 17.98 0.77
C CYS A 157 -16.55 18.07 0.71
N PHE A 158 -17.12 19.26 0.57
CA PHE A 158 -18.58 19.44 0.48
C PHE A 158 -18.97 20.41 -0.65
N PRO A 159 -19.94 20.07 -1.52
CA PRO A 159 -20.67 18.80 -1.58
C PRO A 159 -19.88 17.72 -2.35
N SER A 160 -19.79 16.52 -1.77
CA SER A 160 -19.17 15.36 -2.40
C SER A 160 -19.84 14.06 -1.93
N ALA A 161 -19.69 12.97 -2.68
CA ALA A 161 -20.30 11.67 -2.35
C ALA A 161 -19.46 10.51 -2.89
N CYS A 162 -19.65 9.33 -2.27
CA CYS A 162 -19.25 8.03 -2.80
C CYS A 162 -20.50 7.15 -2.87
N ASP A 163 -20.52 6.21 -3.79
CA ASP A 163 -21.49 5.12 -3.79
C ASP A 163 -20.97 4.03 -2.84
N ILE A 164 -21.84 3.42 -2.01
CA ILE A 164 -21.44 2.39 -1.02
C ILE A 164 -22.30 1.15 -1.20
N GLU A 165 -21.67 -0.02 -1.27
CA GLU A 165 -22.38 -1.30 -1.35
C GLU A 165 -21.64 -2.44 -0.62
N PRO A 166 -22.34 -3.51 -0.22
CA PRO A 166 -21.70 -4.73 0.25
C PRO A 166 -20.87 -5.38 -0.86
N TYR A 167 -19.66 -5.83 -0.51
CA TYR A 167 -18.73 -6.47 -1.44
C TYR A 167 -18.15 -7.75 -0.83
N SER A 168 -18.12 -8.83 -1.62
CA SER A 168 -17.48 -10.09 -1.23
C SER A 168 -16.03 -10.08 -1.68
N PHE A 169 -15.10 -9.87 -0.75
CA PHE A 169 -13.70 -9.66 -1.05
C PHE A 169 -12.99 -11.01 -1.21
N THR A 170 -12.62 -11.33 -2.46
CA THR A 170 -12.15 -12.67 -2.85
C THR A 170 -10.70 -12.69 -3.35
N ALA A 171 -10.14 -11.55 -3.76
CA ALA A 171 -8.77 -11.44 -4.21
C ALA A 171 -8.28 -10.00 -4.13
N GLY A 172 -6.99 -9.81 -3.85
CA GLY A 172 -6.33 -8.50 -3.87
C GLY A 172 -6.03 -7.93 -2.48
N VAL A 173 -5.61 -6.67 -2.45
CA VAL A 173 -5.57 -5.82 -1.24
C VAL A 173 -6.52 -4.63 -1.42
N TYR A 174 -6.77 -3.84 -0.38
CA TYR A 174 -7.64 -2.65 -0.54
C TYR A 174 -7.07 -1.61 -1.50
N LYS A 175 -5.75 -1.57 -1.71
CA LYS A 175 -5.14 -0.71 -2.74
C LYS A 175 -5.63 -1.08 -4.14
N ASP A 176 -5.68 -2.38 -4.45
CA ASP A 176 -6.20 -2.86 -5.74
C ASP A 176 -7.68 -2.45 -5.91
N LEU A 177 -8.50 -2.61 -4.87
CA LEU A 177 -9.91 -2.20 -4.89
C LEU A 177 -10.08 -0.67 -5.01
N ALA A 178 -9.31 0.11 -4.26
CA ALA A 178 -9.40 1.56 -4.28
C ALA A 178 -9.06 2.13 -5.66
N ASP A 179 -8.04 1.58 -6.31
CA ASP A 179 -7.63 1.97 -7.65
C ASP A 179 -8.66 1.53 -8.71
N GLU A 180 -9.24 0.34 -8.57
CA GLU A 180 -10.28 -0.17 -9.48
C GLU A 180 -11.59 0.64 -9.39
N TYR A 181 -12.04 0.95 -8.17
CA TYR A 181 -13.37 1.51 -7.93
C TYR A 181 -13.38 3.03 -7.74
N GLY A 182 -12.23 3.70 -7.78
CA GLY A 182 -12.14 5.15 -7.67
C GLY A 182 -12.48 5.63 -6.26
N SER A 183 -11.77 5.11 -5.27
CA SER A 183 -11.82 5.54 -3.87
C SER A 183 -10.41 5.57 -3.27
N THR A 184 -10.29 5.64 -1.95
CA THR A 184 -9.01 5.48 -1.25
C THR A 184 -9.03 4.25 -0.34
N VAL A 185 -7.84 3.73 0.01
CA VAL A 185 -7.70 2.58 0.91
C VAL A 185 -8.37 2.85 2.25
N ALA A 186 -8.19 4.06 2.78
CA ALA A 186 -8.80 4.49 4.02
C ALA A 186 -10.33 4.53 3.94
N GLN A 187 -10.94 4.86 2.80
CA GLN A 187 -12.41 4.87 2.69
C GLN A 187 -13.00 3.47 2.86
N ILE A 188 -12.41 2.47 2.20
CA ILE A 188 -12.82 1.08 2.34
C ILE A 188 -12.56 0.59 3.78
N GLN A 189 -11.41 0.94 4.34
CA GLN A 189 -11.04 0.61 5.72
C GLN A 189 -11.98 1.22 6.76
N MET A 190 -12.35 2.49 6.63
CA MET A 190 -13.25 3.17 7.58
C MET A 190 -14.67 2.59 7.57
N LEU A 191 -15.10 2.01 6.45
CA LEU A 191 -16.39 1.33 6.35
C LEU A 191 -16.35 -0.12 6.86
N SER A 192 -15.17 -0.66 7.16
CA SER A 192 -14.95 -2.00 7.74
C SER A 192 -13.76 -1.97 8.72
N PRO A 193 -13.82 -1.16 9.80
CA PRO A 193 -12.64 -0.71 10.55
C PRO A 193 -11.94 -1.79 11.38
N THR A 194 -12.60 -2.92 11.65
CA THR A 194 -12.02 -4.04 12.41
C THR A 194 -11.41 -5.13 11.50
N TYR A 195 -11.56 -5.00 10.18
CA TYR A 195 -10.93 -5.88 9.21
C TYR A 195 -9.48 -5.45 8.96
N ASN A 196 -8.53 -6.39 8.96
CA ASN A 196 -7.11 -6.14 8.66
C ASN A 196 -6.58 -7.05 7.56
N TYR A 197 -6.98 -8.33 7.60
CA TYR A 197 -6.62 -9.39 6.66
C TYR A 197 -7.61 -10.54 6.85
N SER A 198 -7.54 -11.54 5.98
CA SER A 198 -8.36 -12.74 6.05
C SER A 198 -7.55 -13.97 5.68
N SER A 199 -7.70 -15.03 6.48
CA SER A 199 -7.17 -16.35 6.19
C SER A 199 -8.24 -17.28 5.61
N TYR A 200 -9.32 -16.75 5.01
CA TYR A 200 -10.48 -17.57 4.60
C TYR A 200 -10.09 -18.72 3.64
N ALA A 201 -9.04 -18.53 2.83
CA ALA A 201 -8.52 -19.55 1.95
C ALA A 201 -7.85 -20.74 2.70
N LEU A 202 -7.52 -20.59 3.99
CA LEU A 202 -7.00 -21.66 4.85
C LEU A 202 -8.09 -22.45 5.55
N ASP A 203 -9.23 -21.83 5.88
CA ASP A 203 -10.25 -22.43 6.74
C ASP A 203 -11.57 -22.75 6.00
N GLY A 204 -11.61 -22.53 4.69
CA GLY A 204 -12.75 -22.89 3.83
C GLY A 204 -14.02 -22.08 4.14
N ARG A 205 -13.89 -20.95 4.84
CA ARG A 205 -15.02 -20.05 5.12
C ARG A 205 -15.44 -19.26 3.89
N SER A 206 -16.61 -18.63 3.99
CA SER A 206 -17.03 -17.64 3.01
C SER A 206 -16.03 -16.47 2.95
N PRO A 207 -15.81 -15.88 1.76
CA PRO A 207 -14.97 -14.71 1.64
C PRO A 207 -15.46 -13.58 2.56
N PRO A 208 -14.55 -12.76 3.11
CA PRO A 208 -14.95 -11.64 3.96
C PRO A 208 -15.87 -10.69 3.19
N SER A 209 -16.90 -10.21 3.86
CA SER A 209 -17.76 -9.15 3.35
C SER A 209 -17.29 -7.81 3.90
N ILE A 210 -17.11 -6.84 3.02
CA ILE A 210 -16.72 -5.46 3.36
C ILE A 210 -17.75 -4.49 2.78
N SER A 211 -17.76 -3.27 3.28
CA SER A 211 -18.50 -2.18 2.65
C SER A 211 -17.55 -1.43 1.71
N LEU A 212 -17.78 -1.54 0.41
CA LEU A 212 -16.94 -0.94 -0.61
C LEU A 212 -17.41 0.49 -0.92
N ALA A 213 -16.51 1.46 -0.77
CA ALA A 213 -16.71 2.81 -1.29
C ALA A 213 -16.25 2.84 -2.76
N LYS A 214 -17.05 3.41 -3.65
CA LYS A 214 -16.71 3.55 -5.07
C LYS A 214 -17.16 4.91 -5.62
N ASN A 215 -16.55 5.31 -6.74
CA ASN A 215 -16.94 6.47 -7.51
C ASN A 215 -17.01 7.76 -6.65
N CYS A 216 -16.00 7.95 -5.80
CA CYS A 216 -15.91 9.08 -4.90
C CYS A 216 -15.62 10.37 -5.67
N ARG A 217 -16.50 11.36 -5.58
CA ARG A 217 -16.45 12.56 -6.42
C ARG A 217 -17.08 13.79 -5.78
N LEU A 218 -16.66 14.97 -6.24
CA LEU A 218 -17.36 16.22 -5.99
C LEU A 218 -18.71 16.23 -6.72
N LEU A 219 -19.71 16.88 -6.11
CA LEU A 219 -21.03 17.08 -6.72
C LEU A 219 -21.21 18.49 -7.31
N ALA A 220 -20.24 19.37 -7.10
CA ALA A 220 -20.22 20.73 -7.65
C ALA A 220 -18.77 21.16 -7.95
N SER A 221 -18.60 22.11 -8.88
CA SER A 221 -17.27 22.64 -9.25
C SER A 221 -16.59 23.41 -8.11
N ASN A 222 -17.40 24.02 -7.23
CA ASN A 222 -16.93 24.67 -6.01
C ASN A 222 -17.23 23.76 -4.82
N TYR A 223 -16.28 23.64 -3.91
CA TYR A 223 -16.46 22.91 -2.66
C TYR A 223 -15.87 23.67 -1.48
N THR A 224 -16.32 23.32 -0.28
CA THR A 224 -15.76 23.76 0.99
C THR A 224 -15.17 22.56 1.73
N ILE A 225 -14.24 22.84 2.65
CA ILE A 225 -13.67 21.83 3.53
C ILE A 225 -14.42 21.87 4.87
N LEU A 226 -14.94 20.72 5.28
CA LEU A 226 -15.59 20.53 6.58
C LEU A 226 -14.58 19.87 7.54
N SER A 227 -14.05 20.67 8.47
CA SER A 227 -13.10 20.24 9.50
C SER A 227 -13.76 19.87 10.83
#